data_AF-A0AB74HUQ9-F1
#
_entry.id   AF-A0AB74HUQ9-F1
#
_cell.length_a   1.000
_cell.length_b   1.000
_cell.length_c   1.000
_cell.angle_alpha   90.00
_cell.angle_beta   90.00
_cell.angle_gamma   90.00
#
_symmetry.space_group_name_H-M   'P 1'
#
loop_
_entity.id
_entity.type
_entity.pdbx_description
1 polymer ?
#
loop_
_entity_poly.entity_id
_entity_poly.type
_entity_poly.pdbx_seq_one_letter_code
_entity_poly.pdbx_strand_id
1 'polypeptide(L)' 'VVQGYLNYHSVPGNYPMMRKFRIYVTDLWRRALRRRSQQDDTTWTKANRLAAVWLPKVRVLHPWPVERFTARHPRQEPGA' A
#
# COMPACT_ATOMS: atom_id res chain seq x y z
N VAL A 1 -0.59 5.24 7.10
CA VAL A 1 -1.42 4.98 5.88
C VAL A 1 -0.85 3.87 5.00
N VAL A 2 0.31 4.04 4.34
CA VAL A 2 0.86 3.07 3.36
C VAL A 2 1.00 1.64 3.92
N GLN A 3 1.60 1.50 5.11
CA GLN A 3 1.73 0.21 5.78
C GLN A 3 0.37 -0.47 6.03
N GLY A 4 -0.61 0.30 6.49
CA GLY A 4 -1.97 -0.22 6.76
C GLY A 4 -2.66 -0.68 5.48
N TYR A 5 -2.59 0.12 4.41
CA TYR A 5 -3.12 -0.26 3.09
C TYR A 5 -2.48 -1.55 2.60
N LEU A 6 -1.14 -1.66 2.62
CA LEU A 6 -0.46 -2.88 2.20
C LEU A 6 -0.87 -4.07 3.08
N ASN A 7 -0.84 -3.94 4.40
CA ASN A 7 -1.26 -5.01 5.31
C ASN A 7 -2.70 -5.47 5.07
N TYR A 8 -3.62 -4.56 4.75
CA TYR A 8 -5.01 -4.93 4.43
C TYR A 8 -5.12 -5.62 3.07
N HIS A 9 -4.37 -5.18 2.07
CA HIS A 9 -4.49 -5.66 0.69
C HIS A 9 -3.53 -6.79 0.30
N SER A 10 -2.67 -7.24 1.22
CA SER A 10 -1.68 -8.32 1.06
C SER A 10 -2.26 -9.74 0.89
N VAL A 11 -3.35 -9.90 0.15
CA VAL A 11 -3.93 -11.19 -0.26
C VAL A 11 -3.34 -11.68 -1.60
N PRO A 12 -3.37 -12.99 -1.88
CA PRO A 12 -2.97 -13.55 -3.18
C PRO A 12 -3.74 -12.91 -4.34
N GLY A 13 -3.09 -12.79 -5.50
CA GLY A 13 -3.64 -12.14 -6.70
C GLY A 13 -3.57 -10.60 -6.71
N ASN A 14 -3.36 -9.95 -5.56
CA ASN A 14 -3.39 -8.49 -5.46
C ASN A 14 -2.00 -7.80 -5.53
N TYR A 15 -0.93 -8.58 -5.70
CA TYR A 15 0.45 -8.05 -5.74
C TYR A 15 0.66 -6.94 -6.78
N PRO A 16 0.18 -7.06 -8.04
CA PRO A 16 0.35 -6.01 -9.04
C PRO A 16 -0.27 -4.68 -8.62
N MET A 17 -1.45 -4.73 -7.99
CA MET A 17 -2.16 -3.53 -7.55
C MET A 17 -1.43 -2.84 -6.40
N MET A 18 -0.99 -3.60 -5.39
CA MET A 18 -0.18 -3.07 -4.29
C MET A 18 1.14 -2.47 -4.78
N ARG A 19 1.78 -3.08 -5.78
CA ARG A 19 2.99 -2.55 -6.42
C ARG A 19 2.72 -1.23 -7.13
N LYS A 20 1.64 -1.13 -7.91
CA LYS A 20 1.20 0.13 -8.53
C LYS A 20 0.90 1.20 -7.49
N PHE A 21 0.16 0.87 -6.43
CA PHE A 21 -0.12 1.78 -5.33
C PHE A 21 1.16 2.36 -4.72
N ARG A 22 2.15 1.52 -4.39
CA ARG A 22 3.43 1.98 -3.84
C ARG A 22 4.18 2.92 -4.80
N ILE A 23 4.15 2.64 -6.10
CA ILE A 23 4.76 3.50 -7.14
C ILE A 23 4.05 4.86 -7.18
N TYR A 24 2.71 4.90 -7.19
CA TYR A 24 1.97 6.15 -7.23
C TYR A 24 2.17 7.00 -5.98
N VAL A 25 2.18 6.39 -4.79
CA VAL A 25 2.52 7.10 -3.55
C VAL A 25 3.94 7.69 -3.63
N THR A 26 4.89 6.95 -4.19
CA THR A 26 6.27 7.44 -4.37
C THR A 26 6.31 8.64 -5.31
N ASP A 27 5.57 8.62 -6.42
CA ASP A 27 5.51 9.74 -7.35
C ASP A 27 4.80 10.97 -6.76
N LEU A 28 3.69 10.77 -6.02
CA LEU A 28 3.03 11.86 -5.30
C LEU A 28 3.95 12.49 -4.25
N TRP A 29 4.70 11.68 -3.51
CA TRP A 29 5.69 12.17 -2.55
C TRP A 29 6.79 12.97 -3.23
N ARG A 30 7.34 12.47 -4.35
CA ARG A 30 8.32 13.20 -5.18
C ARG A 30 7.77 14.55 -5.64
N ARG A 31 6.53 14.60 -6.16
CA ARG A 31 5.88 15.85 -6.58
C ARG A 31 5.66 16.80 -5.42
N ALA A 32 5.36 16.30 -4.23
CA ALA A 32 5.22 17.11 -3.03
C ALA A 32 6.56 17.73 -2.60
N LEU A 33 7.65 16.97 -2.65
CA LEU A 33 9.00 17.48 -2.36
C LEU A 33 9.43 18.57 -3.34
N ARG A 34 9.21 18.35 -4.65
CA ARG A 34 9.50 19.34 -5.71
C ARG A 34 8.74 20.64 -5.58
N ARG A 35 7.53 20.60 -5.03
CA ARG A 35 6.75 21.81 -4.78
C ARG A 35 7.19 22.55 -3.52
N ARG A 36 7.84 21.87 -2.57
CA ARG A 36 8.25 22.45 -1.29
C ARG A 36 9.51 23.31 -1.42
N SER A 37 10.40 23.03 -2.36
CA SER A 37 11.65 23.76 -2.55
C SER A 37 11.77 24.30 -3.97
N GLN A 38 12.08 25.59 -4.11
CA GLN A 38 12.37 26.22 -5.39
C GLN A 38 13.71 25.76 -6.00
N GLN A 39 14.57 25.10 -5.22
CA GLN A 39 15.86 24.54 -5.66
C GLN A 39 15.86 23.00 -5.64
N ASP A 40 14.70 22.35 -5.72
CA ASP A 40 14.64 20.89 -5.61
C ASP A 40 15.24 20.16 -6.84
N ASP A 41 16.05 19.15 -6.57
CA ASP A 41 16.65 18.23 -7.55
C ASP A 41 16.18 16.78 -7.37
N THR A 42 15.03 16.56 -6.70
CA THR A 42 14.46 15.23 -6.44
C THR A 42 14.04 14.53 -7.73
N THR A 43 14.99 13.81 -8.32
CA THR A 43 14.79 12.91 -9.46
C THR A 43 14.00 11.67 -9.06
N TRP A 44 13.49 10.93 -10.05
CA TRP A 44 12.86 9.63 -9.80
C TRP A 44 13.79 8.65 -9.08
N THR A 45 15.09 8.66 -9.42
CA THR A 45 16.10 7.83 -8.76
C THR A 45 16.26 8.17 -7.27
N LYS A 46 16.34 9.46 -6.91
CA LYS A 46 16.40 9.89 -5.51
C LYS A 46 15.13 9.52 -4.76
N ALA A 47 13.95 9.75 -5.37
CA ALA A 47 12.67 9.36 -4.79
C ALA A 47 12.55 7.85 -4.56
N ASN A 48 13.05 7.01 -5.47
CA ASN A 48 13.07 5.56 -5.28
C ASN A 48 14.00 5.12 -4.15
N ARG A 49 15.15 5.77 -3.97
CA ARG A 49 16.04 5.52 -2.82
C ARG A 49 15.33 5.85 -1.51
N LEU A 50 14.68 7.02 -1.43
CA LEU A 50 13.87 7.39 -0.27
C LEU A 50 12.73 6.39 -0.03
N ALA A 51 11.99 6.01 -1.07
CA ALA A 51 10.93 5.03 -0.96
C ALA A 51 11.44 3.66 -0.51
N ALA A 52 12.62 3.22 -0.94
CA ALA A 52 13.21 1.96 -0.50
C ALA A 52 13.55 1.96 0.99
N VAL A 53 13.93 3.11 1.54
CA VAL A 53 14.23 3.29 2.98
C VAL A 53 12.95 3.41 3.80
N TRP A 54 12.00 4.25 3.35
CA TRP A 54 10.88 4.67 4.19
C TRP A 54 9.55 3.97 3.91
N LEU A 55 9.33 3.48 2.68
CA LEU A 55 8.08 2.82 2.33
C LEU A 55 8.21 1.30 2.42
N PRO A 56 7.27 0.62 3.10
CA PRO A 56 7.30 -0.84 3.21
C PRO A 56 7.32 -1.53 1.85
N LYS A 57 8.01 -2.67 1.81
CA LYS A 57 8.03 -3.54 0.63
C LYS A 57 6.67 -4.20 0.45
N VAL A 58 6.22 -4.28 -0.80
CA VAL A 58 5.00 -5.01 -1.16
C VAL A 58 5.25 -6.50 -0.98
N ARG A 59 4.39 -7.17 -0.24
CA ARG A 59 4.44 -8.61 0.03
C ARG A 59 3.02 -9.16 0.07
N VAL A 60 2.86 -10.41 -0.36
CA VAL A 60 1.65 -11.19 -0.04
C VAL A 60 1.87 -11.77 1.35
N LEU A 61 0.96 -11.48 2.28
CA LEU A 61 1.10 -11.82 3.71
C LEU A 61 -0.03 -12.72 4.20
N HIS A 62 -1.17 -12.71 3.51
CA HIS A 62 -2.39 -13.36 3.96
C HIS A 62 -2.76 -14.54 3.07
N PRO A 63 -3.63 -15.44 3.56
CA PRO A 63 -4.27 -16.47 2.74
C PRO A 63 -5.16 -15.89 1.64
N TRP A 64 -5.70 -16.77 0.80
CA TRP A 64 -6.67 -16.41 -0.23
C TRP A 64 -7.85 -15.63 0.38
N PRO A 65 -8.47 -14.69 -0.37
CA PRO A 65 -9.55 -13.86 0.14
C PRO A 65 -10.70 -14.66 0.76
N VAL A 66 -11.03 -15.83 0.18
CA VAL A 66 -12.05 -16.73 0.72
C VAL A 66 -11.70 -17.16 2.15
N GLU A 67 -10.47 -17.59 2.43
CA GLU A 67 -10.08 -17.99 3.79
C GLU A 67 -10.00 -16.80 4.74
N ARG A 68 -9.54 -15.65 4.25
CA ARG A 68 -9.31 -14.46 5.08
C ARG A 68 -10.59 -13.76 5.50
N PHE A 69 -11.56 -13.67 4.59
CA PHE A 69 -12.75 -12.85 4.76
C PHE A 69 -14.05 -13.65 4.91
N THR A 70 -13.99 -14.99 4.85
CA THR A 70 -15.17 -15.81 5.18
C THR A 70 -15.57 -15.57 6.63
N ALA A 71 -16.84 -15.22 6.84
CA ALA A 71 -17.41 -15.07 8.16
C ALA A 71 -17.44 -16.44 8.85
N ARG A 72 -16.77 -16.56 10.01
CA ARG A 72 -16.80 -17.78 10.84
C ARG A 72 -17.98 -17.83 11.80
N HIS A 73 -18.56 -16.68 12.09
CA HIS A 73 -19.70 -16.55 12.99
C HIS A 73 -20.82 -15.84 12.24
N PRO A 74 -22.01 -16.48 12.11
CA PRO A 74 -23.20 -15.81 11.63
C PRO A 74 -23.48 -14.62 12.54
N ARG A 75 -23.81 -13.49 11.93
CA ARG A 75 -24.34 -12.33 12.67
C ARG A 75 -25.70 -12.75 13.23
N GLN A 76 -25.80 -12.91 14.55
CA GLN A 76 -27.09 -13.10 15.20
C GLN A 76 -27.91 -11.83 14.99
N GLU A 77 -28.98 -11.93 14.21
CA GLU A 77 -29.99 -10.88 14.14
C GLU A 77 -30.91 -11.04 15.35
N PRO A 78 -31.06 -10.03 16.23
CA PRO A 78 -32.03 -10.10 17.30
C PRO A 78 -33.44 -10.07 16.69
N GLY A 79 -34.15 -11.20 16.72
CA GLY A 79 -35.57 -11.27 16.40
C GLY A 79 -36.03 -12.21 15.27
N ALA A 80 -35.26 -13.25 14.93
CA ALA A 80 -35.80 -14.39 14.17
C ALA A 80 -36.57 -15.37 15.09
#